data_AF-A0A9Q3CAT2-F1
#
_entry.id   AF-A0A9Q3CAT2-F1
#
_cell.length_a   1.000
_cell.length_b   1.000
_cell.length_c   1.000
_cell.angle_alpha   90.00
_cell.angle_beta   90.00
_cell.angle_gamma   90.00
#
_symmetry.space_group_name_H-M   'P 1'
#
loop_
_entity.id
_entity.type
_entity.pdbx_description
1 polymer ?
#
loop_
_entity_poly.entity_id
_entity_poly.type
_entity_poly.pdbx_seq_one_letter_code
_entity_poly.pdbx_strand_id
1 'polypeptide(L)'
;MEIFGKNIQPFKKQIHKEFRNKDTGPADLLLGVKIQHLEEGITLDQQHFVDSLLDLYRMANCKAVSMLLVPNEHMGAATKDEEKAFKSIKFNLRSSVGSINYLSMASCPDLSHTVSSLSPHLQRPGIPHGRAFLKVLKYLHGTQEMGILYNQKGSPGLITFSNADWGNCHITQQATSGFLAQLHGFLVFCKRMKQPCVSISTAETEY
;
A
#
# COMPACT_ATOMS: atom_id res chain seq x y z
N MET A 1 -18.65 15.09 1.77
CA MET A 1 -18.05 15.60 0.52
C MET A 1 -16.87 16.44 0.93
N GLU A 2 -15.67 16.04 0.51
CA GLU A 2 -14.44 16.77 0.79
C GLU A 2 -14.06 17.63 -0.42
N ILE A 3 -13.49 18.81 -0.15
CA ILE A 3 -13.25 19.85 -1.15
C ILE A 3 -11.82 20.33 -0.99
N PHE A 4 -11.01 20.20 -2.04
CA PHE A 4 -9.61 20.62 -2.06
C PHE A 4 -9.42 21.79 -3.02
N GLY A 5 -8.73 22.85 -2.60
CA GLY A 5 -8.42 24.00 -3.46
C GLY A 5 -7.84 25.20 -2.73
N LYS A 6 -7.20 26.12 -3.46
CA LYS A 6 -6.62 27.35 -2.89
C LYS A 6 -7.67 28.37 -2.42
N ASN A 7 -8.86 28.38 -3.03
CA ASN A 7 -9.95 29.29 -2.65
C ASN A 7 -11.28 28.54 -2.66
N ILE A 8 -11.54 27.80 -1.58
CA ILE A 8 -12.70 26.90 -1.46
C ILE A 8 -14.02 27.62 -1.12
N GLN A 9 -13.95 28.85 -0.63
CA GLN A 9 -15.12 29.60 -0.14
C GLN A 9 -16.21 29.83 -1.19
N PRO A 10 -15.92 30.30 -2.42
CA PRO A 10 -16.95 30.47 -3.46
C PRO A 10 -17.61 29.14 -3.82
N PHE A 11 -16.82 28.06 -3.92
CA PHE A 11 -17.34 26.73 -4.22
C PHE A 11 -18.20 26.17 -3.07
N LYS A 12 -17.78 26.35 -1.80
CA LYS A 12 -18.58 26.01 -0.62
C LYS A 12 -19.94 26.70 -0.65
N LYS A 13 -19.99 27.99 -1.01
CA LYS A 13 -21.25 28.75 -1.14
C LYS A 13 -22.16 28.19 -2.23
N GLN A 14 -21.60 27.83 -3.38
CA GLN A 14 -22.36 27.26 -4.49
C GLN A 14 -22.97 25.90 -4.12
N ILE A 15 -22.20 25.03 -3.45
CA ILE A 15 -22.71 23.74 -2.99
C ILE A 15 -23.80 23.90 -1.93
N HIS A 16 -23.64 24.83 -0.97
CA HIS A 16 -24.69 25.10 0.04
C HIS A 16 -25.98 25.67 -0.53
N LYS A 17 -25.93 26.27 -1.73
CA LYS A 17 -27.12 26.77 -2.41
C LYS A 17 -27.93 25.63 -3.02
N GLU A 18 -27.26 24.64 -3.62
CA GLU A 18 -27.89 23.52 -4.31
C GLU A 18 -28.20 22.33 -3.37
N PHE A 19 -27.41 22.15 -2.31
CA PHE A 19 -27.50 21.02 -1.40
C PHE A 19 -27.56 21.48 0.06
N ARG A 20 -28.36 20.78 0.88
CA ARG A 20 -28.31 20.94 2.34
C ARG A 20 -27.13 20.16 2.90
N ASN A 21 -25.97 20.81 2.96
CA ASN A 21 -24.75 20.29 3.58
C ASN A 21 -24.39 21.10 4.83
N LYS A 22 -23.71 20.45 5.77
CA LYS A 22 -23.13 21.08 6.97
C LYS A 22 -21.62 21.13 6.79
N ASP A 23 -21.04 22.32 6.85
CA ASP A 23 -19.58 22.47 6.92
C ASP A 23 -19.11 22.01 8.31
N THR A 24 -18.26 21.00 8.32
CA THR A 24 -17.69 20.40 9.54
C THR A 24 -16.27 20.89 9.81
N GLY A 25 -15.75 21.79 8.97
CA GLY A 25 -14.40 22.32 9.11
C GLY A 25 -13.35 21.53 8.31
N PRO A 26 -12.08 21.55 8.74
CA PRO A 26 -11.03 20.72 8.17
C PRO A 26 -11.38 19.23 8.21
N ALA A 27 -10.91 18.46 7.23
CA ALA A 27 -11.11 17.02 7.23
C ALA A 27 -10.19 16.35 8.26
N ASP A 28 -10.77 15.55 9.15
CA ASP A 28 -10.05 14.75 10.16
C ASP A 28 -9.98 13.26 9.76
N LEU A 29 -10.83 12.82 8.84
CA LEU A 29 -10.91 11.45 8.36
C LEU A 29 -11.35 11.41 6.89
N LEU A 30 -10.50 10.88 6.02
CA LEU A 30 -10.80 10.66 4.60
C LEU A 30 -10.64 9.19 4.26
N LEU A 31 -11.71 8.54 3.81
CA LEU A 31 -11.72 7.14 3.38
C LEU A 31 -11.18 6.12 4.40
N GLY A 32 -11.12 6.43 5.70
CA GLY A 32 -10.45 5.58 6.70
C GLY A 32 -8.96 5.88 6.87
N VAL A 33 -8.51 7.04 6.40
CA VAL A 33 -7.20 7.64 6.72
C VAL A 33 -7.47 8.79 7.67
N LYS A 34 -6.88 8.73 8.87
CA LYS A 34 -6.98 9.79 9.84
C LYS A 34 -5.98 10.89 9.46
N ILE A 35 -6.46 12.12 9.52
CA ILE A 35 -5.72 13.31 9.14
C ILE A 35 -5.54 14.13 10.42
N GLN A 36 -4.30 14.30 10.86
CA GLN A 36 -4.00 15.17 12.01
C GLN A 36 -3.28 16.43 11.53
N HIS A 37 -3.87 17.57 11.83
CA HIS A 37 -3.32 18.88 11.51
C HIS A 37 -2.35 19.30 12.62
N LEU A 38 -1.08 19.46 12.28
CA LEU A 38 -0.01 19.94 13.16
C LEU A 38 0.39 21.36 12.72
N GLU A 39 1.08 22.11 13.58
CA GLU A 39 1.56 23.46 13.22
C GLU A 39 2.50 23.44 12.00
N GLU A 40 3.28 22.37 11.87
CA GLU A 40 4.28 22.21 10.82
C GLU A 40 3.78 21.49 9.56
N GLY A 41 2.57 20.91 9.59
CA GLY A 41 2.08 20.09 8.48
C GLY A 41 0.87 19.24 8.82
N ILE A 42 0.67 18.18 8.03
CA ILE A 42 -0.42 17.23 8.19
C ILE A 42 0.17 15.83 8.30
N THR A 43 -0.29 15.03 9.24
CA THR A 43 0.03 13.59 9.30
C THR A 43 -1.14 12.76 8.81
N LEU A 44 -0.83 11.70 8.07
CA LEU A 44 -1.77 10.68 7.65
C LEU A 44 -1.44 9.38 8.38
N ASP A 45 -2.40 8.86 9.14
CA ASP A 45 -2.27 7.59 9.87
C ASP A 45 -3.48 6.67 9.64
N GLN A 46 -3.24 5.36 9.76
CA GLN A 46 -4.28 4.33 9.60
C GLN A 46 -4.23 3.30 10.73
N GLN A 47 -3.80 3.71 11.93
CA GLN A 47 -3.62 2.82 13.07
C GLN A 47 -4.87 1.98 13.34
N HIS A 48 -6.04 2.62 13.38
CA HIS A 48 -7.34 1.94 13.60
C HIS A 48 -7.63 0.82 12.58
N PHE A 49 -7.20 0.98 11.33
CA PHE A 49 -7.37 -0.03 10.29
C PHE A 49 -6.39 -1.19 10.48
N VAL A 50 -5.15 -0.90 10.89
CA VAL A 50 -4.14 -1.91 11.25
C VAL A 50 -4.63 -2.72 12.45
N ASP A 51 -5.13 -2.06 13.51
CA ASP A 51 -5.66 -2.72 14.70
C ASP A 51 -6.82 -3.67 14.34
N SER A 52 -7.79 -3.18 13.55
CA SER A 52 -8.92 -3.97 13.06
C SER A 52 -8.47 -5.19 12.25
N LEU A 53 -7.41 -5.03 11.44
CA LEU A 53 -6.79 -6.13 10.70
C LEU A 53 -6.14 -7.15 11.63
N LEU A 54 -5.37 -6.69 12.62
CA LEU A 54 -4.71 -7.55 13.58
C LEU A 54 -5.73 -8.37 14.38
N ASP A 55 -6.82 -7.75 14.82
CA ASP A 55 -7.92 -8.42 15.50
C ASP A 55 -8.60 -9.47 14.61
N LEU A 56 -8.91 -9.12 13.36
CA LEU A 56 -9.54 -10.02 12.40
C LEU A 56 -8.75 -11.32 12.21
N TYR A 57 -7.41 -11.24 12.21
CA TYR A 57 -6.52 -12.39 12.05
C TYR A 57 -5.99 -12.96 13.37
N ARG A 58 -6.48 -12.46 14.53
CA ARG A 58 -6.04 -12.88 15.88
C ARG A 58 -4.54 -12.68 16.12
N MET A 59 -4.01 -11.56 15.64
CA MET A 59 -2.60 -11.16 15.65
C MET A 59 -2.32 -9.94 16.54
N ALA A 60 -3.30 -9.49 17.34
CA ALA A 60 -3.16 -8.31 18.22
C ALA A 60 -2.04 -8.42 19.27
N ASN A 61 -1.65 -9.65 19.65
CA ASN A 61 -0.56 -9.90 20.61
C ASN A 61 0.65 -10.57 19.95
N CYS A 62 0.81 -10.43 18.63
CA CYS A 62 1.89 -11.10 17.94
C CYS A 62 3.25 -10.43 18.18
N LYS A 63 4.33 -11.20 18.09
CA LYS A 63 5.68 -10.62 18.17
C LYS A 63 5.98 -9.84 16.89
N ALA A 64 6.30 -8.56 17.05
CA ALA A 64 6.70 -7.70 15.95
C ALA A 64 7.95 -8.23 15.24
N VAL A 65 8.00 -8.01 13.93
CA VAL A 65 9.15 -8.35 13.07
C VAL A 65 9.56 -7.09 12.31
N SER A 66 10.84 -6.76 12.28
CA SER A 66 11.35 -5.55 11.62
C SER A 66 11.41 -5.64 10.09
N MET A 67 11.32 -6.85 9.53
CA MET A 67 11.53 -7.10 8.11
C MET A 67 10.31 -7.76 7.46
N LEU A 68 9.70 -7.07 6.49
CA LEU A 68 8.53 -7.52 5.73
C LEU A 68 8.79 -8.81 4.92
N LEU A 69 9.73 -8.74 3.99
CA LEU A 69 10.17 -9.83 3.13
C LEU A 69 11.67 -9.72 2.91
N VAL A 70 12.36 -10.85 2.71
CA VAL A 70 13.78 -10.82 2.36
C VAL A 70 13.88 -10.39 0.88
N PRO A 71 14.64 -9.34 0.53
CA PRO A 71 14.90 -8.99 -0.85
C PRO A 71 15.42 -10.22 -1.60
N ASN A 72 14.86 -10.50 -2.78
CA ASN A 72 15.16 -11.68 -3.62
C ASN A 72 14.57 -13.02 -3.17
N GLU A 73 13.67 -13.04 -2.18
CA GLU A 73 12.88 -14.24 -1.89
C GLU A 73 11.72 -14.34 -2.90
N HIS A 74 12.00 -14.95 -4.06
CA HIS A 74 10.96 -15.24 -5.05
C HIS A 74 10.01 -16.31 -4.51
N MET A 75 8.76 -15.92 -4.24
CA MET A 75 7.72 -16.90 -3.97
C MET A 75 7.38 -17.65 -5.26
N GLY A 76 7.72 -18.93 -5.28
CA GLY A 76 7.41 -19.83 -6.39
C GLY A 76 5.92 -20.15 -6.45
N ALA A 77 5.49 -20.78 -7.54
CA ALA A 77 4.16 -21.37 -7.59
C ALA A 77 4.01 -22.45 -6.50
N ALA A 78 2.85 -22.47 -5.84
CA ALA A 78 2.57 -23.51 -4.86
C ALA A 78 2.48 -24.88 -5.54
N THR A 79 3.01 -25.91 -4.88
CA THR A 79 2.78 -27.30 -5.27
C THR A 79 1.31 -27.68 -5.10
N LYS A 80 0.86 -28.74 -5.79
CA LYS A 80 -0.52 -29.23 -5.66
C LYS A 80 -0.87 -29.60 -4.21
N ASP A 81 0.10 -30.14 -3.47
CA ASP A 81 -0.09 -30.51 -2.07
C ASP A 81 -0.22 -29.28 -1.17
N GLU A 82 0.57 -28.23 -1.40
CA GLU A 82 0.45 -26.96 -0.68
C GLU A 82 -0.85 -26.24 -0.98
N GLU A 83 -1.33 -26.25 -2.22
CA GLU A 83 -2.65 -25.70 -2.58
C GLU A 83 -3.78 -26.46 -1.88
N LYS A 84 -3.71 -27.79 -1.86
CA LYS A 84 -4.71 -28.63 -1.20
C LYS A 84 -4.70 -28.39 0.32
N ALA A 85 -3.53 -28.33 0.93
CA ALA A 85 -3.36 -27.99 2.34
C ALA A 85 -3.92 -26.60 2.64
N PHE A 86 -3.62 -25.60 1.80
CA PHE A 86 -4.11 -24.24 2.00
C PHE A 86 -5.62 -24.12 1.88
N LYS A 87 -6.24 -24.80 0.90
CA LYS A 87 -7.70 -24.86 0.73
C LYS A 87 -8.41 -25.40 1.98
N SER A 88 -7.80 -26.33 2.70
CA SER A 88 -8.38 -26.88 3.93
C SER A 88 -8.50 -25.86 5.07
N ILE A 89 -7.66 -24.82 5.06
CA ILE A 89 -7.63 -23.76 6.09
C ILE A 89 -8.76 -22.74 5.87
N LYS A 90 -9.41 -22.74 4.69
CA LYS A 90 -10.47 -21.77 4.30
C LYS A 90 -10.02 -20.30 4.45
N PHE A 91 -8.73 -20.02 4.26
CA PHE A 91 -8.16 -18.68 4.35
C PHE A 91 -8.33 -17.93 3.02
N ASN A 92 -8.92 -16.73 3.05
CA ASN A 92 -9.14 -15.91 1.85
C ASN A 92 -7.98 -14.95 1.59
N LEU A 93 -6.91 -15.45 0.98
CA LEU A 93 -5.72 -14.65 0.66
C LEU A 93 -6.03 -13.43 -0.22
N ARG A 94 -7.03 -13.52 -1.11
CA ARG A 94 -7.38 -12.44 -2.03
C ARG A 94 -7.89 -11.20 -1.29
N SER A 95 -8.80 -11.39 -0.35
CA SER A 95 -9.28 -10.29 0.50
C SER A 95 -8.16 -9.74 1.36
N SER A 96 -7.35 -10.63 1.95
CA SER A 96 -6.24 -10.27 2.82
C SER A 96 -5.21 -9.37 2.12
N VAL A 97 -4.80 -9.72 0.91
CA VAL A 97 -3.87 -8.92 0.10
C VAL A 97 -4.51 -7.59 -0.34
N GLY A 98 -5.82 -7.57 -0.58
CA GLY A 98 -6.57 -6.34 -0.83
C GLY A 98 -6.45 -5.32 0.32
N SER A 99 -6.56 -5.79 1.56
CA SER A 99 -6.42 -4.95 2.75
C SER A 99 -4.99 -4.36 2.88
N ILE A 100 -3.96 -5.16 2.60
CA ILE A 100 -2.56 -4.67 2.58
C ILE A 100 -2.34 -3.68 1.44
N ASN A 101 -2.92 -3.94 0.26
CA ASN A 101 -2.80 -3.02 -0.87
C ASN A 101 -3.39 -1.64 -0.55
N TYR A 102 -4.51 -1.61 0.17
CA TYR A 102 -5.10 -0.35 0.64
C TYR A 102 -4.16 0.41 1.60
N LEU A 103 -3.58 -0.27 2.61
CA LEU A 103 -2.55 0.32 3.48
C LEU A 103 -1.36 0.84 2.68
N SER A 104 -0.91 0.06 1.70
CA SER A 104 0.24 0.40 0.86
C SER A 104 0.06 1.68 0.07
N MET A 105 -1.17 1.98 -0.34
CA MET A 105 -1.47 3.16 -1.15
C MET A 105 -1.62 4.42 -0.31
N ALA A 106 -2.00 4.30 0.96
CA ALA A 106 -2.40 5.44 1.79
C ALA A 106 -1.35 5.84 2.84
N SER A 107 -0.75 4.89 3.55
CA SER A 107 0.10 5.20 4.72
C SER A 107 1.37 4.34 4.85
N CYS A 108 1.43 3.16 4.24
CA CYS A 108 2.55 2.21 4.39
C CYS A 108 3.16 1.81 3.01
N PRO A 109 3.82 2.74 2.31
CA PRO A 109 4.35 2.53 0.95
C PRO A 109 5.35 1.38 0.82
N ASP A 110 6.04 1.06 1.91
CA ASP A 110 6.97 -0.05 2.08
C ASP A 110 6.32 -1.43 1.86
N LEU A 111 4.99 -1.53 1.99
CA LEU A 111 4.22 -2.75 1.69
C LEU A 111 4.07 -3.02 0.18
N SER A 112 4.33 -2.03 -0.69
CA SER A 112 4.10 -2.10 -2.14
C SER A 112 4.80 -3.30 -2.78
N HIS A 113 6.04 -3.56 -2.35
CA HIS A 113 6.81 -4.73 -2.79
C HIS A 113 6.09 -6.04 -2.44
N THR A 114 5.65 -6.18 -1.20
CA THR A 114 5.00 -7.41 -0.71
C THR A 114 3.68 -7.68 -1.42
N VAL A 115 2.87 -6.64 -1.64
CA VAL A 115 1.63 -6.74 -2.41
C VAL A 115 1.91 -7.22 -3.83
N SER A 116 2.92 -6.63 -4.48
CA SER A 116 3.33 -7.02 -5.83
C SER A 116 3.81 -8.48 -5.89
N SER A 117 4.54 -8.94 -4.88
CA SER A 117 4.99 -10.34 -4.77
C SER A 117 3.86 -11.34 -4.52
N LEU A 118 2.83 -10.98 -3.74
CA LEU A 118 1.71 -11.88 -3.42
C LEU A 118 0.63 -11.93 -4.52
N SER A 119 0.46 -10.85 -5.28
CA SER A 119 -0.60 -10.68 -6.29
C SER A 119 -0.70 -11.81 -7.34
N PRO A 120 0.41 -12.37 -7.88
CA PRO A 120 0.35 -13.47 -8.84
C PRO A 120 -0.26 -14.76 -8.27
N HIS A 121 -0.22 -14.95 -6.95
CA HIS A 121 -0.58 -16.21 -6.29
C HIS A 121 -2.01 -16.21 -5.72
N LEU A 122 -2.81 -15.17 -6.00
CA LEU A 122 -4.16 -15.02 -5.44
C LEU A 122 -5.16 -16.05 -5.96
N GLN A 123 -4.97 -16.57 -7.17
CA GLN A 123 -5.85 -17.59 -7.77
C GLN A 123 -5.52 -19.00 -7.27
N ARG A 124 -4.24 -19.27 -7.04
CA ARG A 124 -3.73 -20.58 -6.61
C ARG A 124 -2.79 -20.41 -5.40
N PRO A 125 -3.35 -20.03 -4.24
CA PRO A 125 -2.55 -19.81 -3.05
C PRO A 125 -2.11 -21.13 -2.42
N GLY A 126 -0.97 -21.11 -1.73
CA GLY A 126 -0.41 -22.22 -0.97
C GLY A 126 0.00 -21.76 0.42
N ILE A 127 0.39 -22.72 1.27
CA ILE A 127 0.85 -22.45 2.65
C ILE A 127 1.92 -21.35 2.74
N PRO A 128 2.96 -21.31 1.86
CA PRO A 128 3.98 -20.27 1.91
C PRO A 128 3.39 -18.85 1.75
N HIS A 129 2.42 -18.67 0.85
CA HIS A 129 1.81 -17.36 0.59
C HIS A 129 1.02 -16.85 1.80
N GLY A 130 0.29 -17.73 2.50
CA GLY A 130 -0.39 -17.37 3.75
C GLY A 130 0.58 -17.03 4.87
N ARG A 131 1.69 -17.76 4.99
CA ARG A 131 2.74 -17.44 5.97
C ARG A 131 3.37 -16.08 5.71
N ALA A 132 3.63 -15.76 4.45
CA ALA A 132 4.13 -14.44 4.06
C ALA A 132 3.15 -13.33 4.44
N PHE A 133 1.84 -13.52 4.19
CA PHE A 133 0.81 -12.58 4.66
C PHE A 133 0.84 -12.39 6.19
N LEU A 134 0.92 -13.48 6.96
CA LEU A 134 1.00 -13.39 8.43
C LEU A 134 2.28 -12.68 8.90
N LYS A 135 3.39 -12.79 8.17
CA LYS A 135 4.62 -12.04 8.44
C LYS A 135 4.42 -10.53 8.24
N VAL A 136 3.65 -10.12 7.23
CA VAL A 136 3.26 -8.71 7.06
C VAL A 136 2.46 -8.21 8.25
N LEU A 137 1.51 -9.00 8.77
CA LEU A 137 0.76 -8.59 9.96
C LEU A 137 1.67 -8.40 11.18
N LYS A 138 2.68 -9.25 11.37
CA LYS A 138 3.68 -9.06 12.43
C LYS A 138 4.50 -7.79 12.26
N TYR A 139 4.81 -7.43 11.02
CA TYR A 139 5.47 -6.16 10.74
C TYR A 139 4.56 -4.99 11.08
N LEU A 140 3.32 -5.01 10.60
CA LEU A 140 2.33 -3.97 10.86
C LEU A 140 2.07 -3.76 12.35
N HIS A 141 2.04 -4.82 13.14
CA HIS A 141 1.96 -4.71 14.60
C HIS A 141 3.13 -3.91 15.21
N GLY A 142 4.33 -4.02 14.63
CA GLY A 142 5.49 -3.23 15.07
C GLY A 142 5.48 -1.78 14.59
N THR A 143 4.70 -1.45 13.56
CA THR A 143 4.70 -0.15 12.89
C THR A 143 3.32 0.53 12.90
N GLN A 144 2.39 0.07 13.75
CA GLN A 144 0.99 0.51 13.76
C GLN A 144 0.81 2.01 14.07
N GLU A 145 1.76 2.60 14.79
CA GLU A 145 1.77 4.03 15.15
C GLU A 145 2.50 4.91 14.12
N MET A 146 3.07 4.30 13.06
CA MET A 146 3.75 5.06 12.02
C MET A 146 2.72 5.68 11.07
N GLY A 147 2.99 6.93 10.67
CA GLY A 147 2.22 7.66 9.69
C GLY A 147 3.12 8.49 8.78
N ILE A 148 2.54 9.08 7.74
CA ILE A 148 3.26 9.95 6.81
C ILE A 148 3.03 11.40 7.22
N LEU A 149 4.11 12.10 7.59
CA LEU A 149 4.09 13.55 7.80
C LEU A 149 4.30 14.27 6.47
N TYR A 150 3.40 15.19 6.13
CA TYR A 150 3.54 16.14 5.03
C TYR A 150 3.75 17.52 5.62
N ASN A 151 4.95 18.07 5.50
CA ASN A 151 5.25 19.42 6.00
C ASN A 151 5.53 20.40 4.85
N GLN A 152 5.50 21.70 5.16
CA GLN A 152 5.72 22.76 4.18
C GLN A 152 7.21 23.07 3.93
N LYS A 153 8.13 22.35 4.59
CA LYS A 153 9.58 22.62 4.57
C LYS A 153 10.32 21.88 3.45
N GLY A 154 9.65 21.00 2.71
CA GLY A 154 10.30 20.20 1.68
C GLY A 154 10.47 20.90 0.33
N SER A 155 11.23 20.27 -0.57
CA SER A 155 11.59 20.83 -1.88
C SER A 155 10.33 21.08 -2.73
N PRO A 156 10.11 22.30 -3.26
CA PRO A 156 8.89 22.61 -4.00
C PRO A 156 8.75 21.70 -5.23
N GLY A 157 7.53 21.19 -5.46
CA GLY A 157 7.18 20.44 -6.66
C GLY A 157 6.90 18.96 -6.42
N LEU A 158 6.40 18.32 -7.50
CA LEU A 158 6.20 16.88 -7.61
C LEU A 158 7.44 16.29 -8.27
N ILE A 159 8.13 15.40 -7.57
CA ILE A 159 9.27 14.63 -8.09
C ILE A 159 8.80 13.19 -8.28
N THR A 160 8.98 12.65 -9.48
CA THR A 160 8.66 11.25 -9.77
C THR A 160 9.93 10.50 -10.14
N PHE A 161 10.14 9.37 -9.48
CA PHE A 161 11.17 8.40 -9.80
C PHE A 161 10.50 7.22 -10.49
N SER A 162 11.11 6.76 -11.57
CA SER A 162 10.77 5.52 -12.25
C SER A 162 12.02 4.67 -12.26
N ASN A 163 11.91 3.40 -11.88
CA ASN A 163 12.97 2.42 -12.05
C ASN A 163 12.36 1.17 -12.66
N ALA A 164 13.08 0.49 -13.54
CA ALA A 164 12.59 -0.72 -14.14
C ALA A 164 13.67 -1.81 -14.06
N ASP A 165 13.30 -2.96 -13.48
CA ASP A 165 14.21 -4.09 -13.30
C ASP A 165 13.92 -5.14 -14.38
N TRP A 166 14.95 -5.49 -15.16
CA TRP A 166 14.92 -6.57 -16.13
C TRP A 166 15.09 -7.95 -15.45
N GLY A 167 14.39 -8.98 -15.94
CA GLY A 167 14.65 -10.38 -15.56
C GLY A 167 14.25 -10.79 -14.13
N ASN A 168 13.57 -9.93 -13.38
CA ASN A 168 13.24 -10.17 -11.96
C ASN A 168 12.12 -11.22 -11.76
N CYS A 169 11.66 -11.92 -12.80
CA CYS A 169 10.76 -13.06 -12.71
C CYS A 169 11.31 -14.22 -13.55
N HIS A 170 11.96 -15.20 -12.91
CA HIS A 170 12.53 -16.37 -13.60
C HIS A 170 11.52 -17.21 -14.40
N ILE A 171 10.23 -17.08 -14.09
CA ILE A 171 9.15 -17.84 -14.74
C ILE A 171 8.66 -17.16 -16.02
N THR A 172 8.44 -15.84 -16.00
CA THR A 172 7.87 -15.11 -17.15
C THR A 172 8.87 -14.24 -17.91
N GLN A 173 10.08 -14.03 -17.35
CA GLN A 173 11.10 -13.06 -17.82
C GLN A 173 10.57 -11.63 -17.98
N GLN A 174 9.39 -11.33 -17.45
CA GLN A 174 8.80 -10.01 -17.52
C GLN A 174 9.56 -9.05 -16.59
N ALA A 175 9.83 -7.88 -17.14
CA ALA A 175 10.37 -6.77 -16.39
C ALA A 175 9.38 -6.24 -15.35
N THR A 176 9.91 -5.57 -14.33
CA THR A 176 9.12 -4.97 -13.26
C THR A 176 9.44 -3.49 -13.15
N SER A 177 8.44 -2.63 -13.36
CA SER A 177 8.56 -1.19 -13.17
C SER A 177 8.12 -0.78 -11.77
N GLY A 178 8.90 0.06 -11.12
CA GLY A 178 8.60 0.75 -9.88
C GLY A 178 8.43 2.24 -10.15
N PHE A 179 7.37 2.82 -9.59
CA PHE A 179 7.09 4.25 -9.62
C PHE A 179 7.06 4.76 -8.18
N LEU A 180 7.69 5.89 -7.94
CA LEU A 180 7.72 6.57 -6.65
C LEU A 180 7.49 8.05 -6.90
N ALA A 181 6.43 8.64 -6.35
CA ALA A 181 6.17 10.07 -6.44
C ALA A 181 6.27 10.72 -5.07
N GLN A 182 7.02 11.82 -5.02
CA GLN A 182 7.18 12.67 -3.85
C GLN A 182 6.60 14.05 -4.15
N LEU A 183 5.79 14.57 -3.25
CA LEU A 183 5.29 15.93 -3.29
C LEU A 183 5.88 16.68 -2.11
N HIS A 184 6.56 17.80 -2.39
CA HIS A 184 7.29 18.54 -1.36
C HIS A 184 8.30 17.66 -0.58
N GLY A 185 8.99 16.73 -1.26
CA GLY A 185 9.93 15.80 -0.62
C GLY A 185 9.28 14.70 0.24
N PHE A 186 7.94 14.66 0.34
CA PHE A 186 7.20 13.63 1.04
C PHE A 186 6.60 12.63 0.07
N LEU A 187 6.70 11.36 0.40
CA LEU A 187 6.16 10.31 -0.46
C LEU A 187 4.62 10.36 -0.51
N VAL A 188 4.06 10.56 -1.70
CA VAL A 188 2.60 10.55 -1.94
C VAL A 188 2.13 9.27 -2.63
N PHE A 189 3.01 8.58 -3.34
CA PHE A 189 2.63 7.40 -4.12
C PHE A 189 3.83 6.49 -4.35
N CYS A 190 3.64 5.19 -4.15
CA CYS A 190 4.60 4.18 -4.57
C CYS A 190 3.84 3.00 -5.18
N LYS A 191 4.28 2.52 -6.35
CA LYS A 191 3.66 1.37 -7.02
C LYS A 191 4.72 0.53 -7.71
N ARG A 192 4.62 -0.78 -7.56
CA ARG A 192 5.41 -1.75 -8.33
C ARG A 192 4.51 -2.61 -9.19
N MET A 193 4.80 -2.69 -10.49
CA MET A 193 3.98 -3.39 -11.48
C MET A 193 4.86 -4.21 -12.42
N LYS A 194 4.40 -5.41 -12.78
CA LYS A 194 5.00 -6.19 -13.87
C LYS A 194 4.61 -5.58 -15.21
N GLN A 195 5.57 -5.42 -16.10
CA GLN A 195 5.30 -4.99 -17.47
C GLN A 195 4.59 -6.13 -18.23
N PRO A 196 3.60 -5.79 -19.09
CA PRO A 196 2.89 -6.80 -19.88
C PRO A 196 3.80 -7.46 -20.92
N CYS A 197 4.81 -6.75 -21.42
CA CYS A 197 5.76 -7.23 -22.41
C CYS A 197 6.99 -7.88 -21.77
N VAL A 198 7.54 -8.88 -22.45
CA VAL A 198 8.85 -9.44 -22.13
C VAL A 198 9.89 -8.48 -22.71
N SER A 199 10.70 -7.88 -21.85
CA SER A 199 11.79 -7.02 -22.30
C SER A 199 13.03 -7.87 -22.54
N ILE A 200 13.82 -7.55 -23.58
CA ILE A 200 14.99 -8.32 -24.00
C ILE A 200 16.29 -7.64 -23.49
N SER A 201 16.18 -6.44 -22.92
CA SER A 201 17.30 -5.67 -22.36
C SER A 201 16.86 -4.70 -21.26
N THR A 202 17.80 -4.23 -20.43
CA THR A 202 17.53 -3.20 -19.43
C THR A 202 17.06 -1.87 -20.05
N ALA A 203 17.56 -1.51 -21.24
CA ALA A 203 17.17 -0.28 -21.94
C ALA A 203 15.72 -0.33 -22.43
N GLU A 204 15.26 -1.49 -22.93
CA GLU A 204 13.87 -1.70 -23.34
C GLU A 204 12.93 -1.81 -22.13
N THR A 205 13.45 -2.13 -20.95
CA THR A 205 12.67 -2.20 -19.71
C THR A 205 12.30 -0.80 -19.18
N GLU A 206 13.11 0.22 -19.47
CA GLU A 206 12.84 1.61 -19.06
C GLU A 206 11.79 2.33 -19.91
N TYR A 207 11.59 1.90 -21.16
CA TYR A 207 10.71 2.51 -22.17
C TYR A 207 9.33 1.84 -22.26
#